data_AF-A0A5C9BE53-F1
#
_entry.id   AF-A0A5C9BE53-F1
#
_cell.length_a   1.000
_cell.length_b   1.000
_cell.length_c   1.000
_cell.angle_alpha   90.00
_cell.angle_beta   90.00
_cell.angle_gamma   90.00
#
_symmetry.space_group_name_H-M   'P 1'
#
loop_
_entity.id
_entity.type
_entity.pdbx_description
1 polymer ?
#
loop_
_entity_poly.entity_id
_entity_poly.type
_entity_poly.pdbx_seq_one_letter_code
_entity_poly.pdbx_strand_id
1 'polypeptide(L)' 'MNQTDLLINLLGCTYGVVLIAAMFLRTPLTEAMRIDALFIPRYSEKTRPLNLLAGLLIAGYALHSLLTPHP' A
#
# COMPACT_ATOMS: atom_id res chain seq x y z
N MET A 1 -4.06 -19.75 9.91
CA MET A 1 -3.61 -18.98 8.75
C MET A 1 -2.70 -19.83 7.89
N ASN A 2 -3.04 -20.06 6.62
CA ASN A 2 -2.21 -20.88 5.74
C ASN A 2 -0.98 -20.07 5.26
N GLN A 3 0.00 -20.74 4.64
CA GLN A 3 1.22 -20.08 4.16
C GLN A 3 0.94 -18.97 3.11
N THR A 4 -0.07 -19.17 2.27
CA THR A 4 -0.49 -18.21 1.24
C THR A 4 -1.08 -16.95 1.87
N ASP A 5 -1.95 -17.08 2.88
CA ASP A 5 -2.56 -15.97 3.59
C ASP A 5 -1.51 -15.11 4.29
N LEU A 6 -0.51 -15.77 4.90
CA LEU A 6 0.62 -15.09 5.53
C LEU A 6 1.39 -14.26 4.50
N LEU A 7 1.71 -14.85 3.35
CA LEU A 7 2.45 -14.16 2.28
C LEU A 7 1.66 -12.98 1.72
N ILE A 8 0.36 -13.15 1.44
CA ILE A 8 -0.49 -12.10 0.90
C ILE A 8 -0.57 -10.91 1.88
N ASN A 9 -0.83 -11.17 3.15
CA ASN A 9 -0.91 -10.10 4.13
C ASN A 9 0.45 -9.43 4.39
N LEU A 10 1.55 -10.19 4.36
CA LEU A 10 2.90 -9.61 4.48
C LEU A 10 3.22 -8.68 3.30
N LEU A 11 2.88 -9.10 2.08
CA LEU A 11 3.01 -8.26 0.89
C LEU A 11 2.09 -7.03 0.95
N GLY A 12 0.86 -7.20 1.43
CA GLY A 12 -0.09 -6.11 1.65
C GLY A 12 0.46 -5.07 2.62
N CYS A 13 0.98 -5.49 3.77
CA CYS A 13 1.66 -4.61 4.73
C CYS A 13 2.84 -3.88 4.08
N THR A 14 3.73 -4.61 3.40
CA THR A 14 4.91 -4.04 2.77
C THR A 14 4.54 -3.00 1.71
N TYR A 15 3.58 -3.33 0.84
CA TYR A 15 3.11 -2.42 -0.21
C TYR A 15 2.39 -1.20 0.38
N GLY A 16 1.56 -1.39 1.40
CA GLY A 16 0.89 -0.29 2.09
C GLY A 16 1.89 0.69 2.71
N VAL A 17 2.99 0.21 3.31
CA VAL A 17 4.09 1.06 3.80
C VAL A 17 4.75 1.82 2.65
N VAL A 18 5.01 1.18 1.51
CA VAL A 18 5.57 1.86 0.32
C VAL A 18 4.62 2.97 -0.17
N LEU A 19 3.31 2.75 -0.16
CA LEU A 19 2.32 3.75 -0.57
C LEU A 19 2.24 4.93 0.40
N ILE A 20 2.30 4.67 1.71
CA ILE A 20 2.42 5.72 2.73
C ILE A 20 3.70 6.54 2.47
N ALA A 21 4.83 5.86 2.25
CA ALA A 21 6.10 6.50 1.95
C ALA A 21 6.04 7.32 0.64
N ALA A 22 5.31 6.86 -0.38
CA ALA A 22 5.17 7.54 -1.66
C ALA A 22 4.48 8.92 -1.56
N MET A 23 3.74 9.18 -0.49
CA MET A 23 3.24 10.52 -0.20
C MET A 23 4.38 11.52 0.08
N PHE A 24 5.40 11.08 0.82
CA PHE A 24 6.46 11.96 1.35
C PHE A 24 7.76 11.88 0.55
N LEU A 25 8.09 10.70 0.03
CA LEU A 25 9.36 10.39 -0.61
C LEU A 25 9.20 10.29 -2.12
N ARG A 26 10.12 10.97 -2.82
CA ARG A 26 10.23 11.00 -4.28
C ARG A 26 11.44 10.20 -4.69
N THR A 27 11.25 8.89 -4.80
CA THR A 27 12.29 7.95 -5.20
C THR A 27 11.82 7.17 -6.42
N PRO A 28 12.71 6.64 -7.26
CA PRO A 28 12.31 5.82 -8.41
C PRO A 28 11.37 4.67 -8.01
N LEU A 29 11.61 4.06 -6.85
CA LEU A 29 10.77 3.01 -6.30
C LEU A 29 9.38 3.53 -5.92
N THR A 30 9.31 4.62 -5.13
CA THR A 30 8.00 5.14 -4.70
C THR A 30 7.18 5.63 -5.88
N GLU A 31 7.79 6.27 -6.88
CA GLU A 31 7.09 6.69 -8.09
C GLU A 31 6.57 5.51 -8.92
N ALA A 32 7.36 4.44 -9.06
CA ALA A 32 6.94 3.25 -9.80
C ALA A 32 5.79 2.49 -9.12
N MET A 33 5.69 2.60 -7.80
CA MET A 33 4.74 1.83 -6.98
C MET A 33 3.44 2.60 -6.66
N ARG A 34 3.36 3.86 -7.07
CA ARG A 34 2.20 4.74 -6.84
C ARG A 34 0.90 4.13 -7.39
N ILE A 35 -0.11 4.06 -6.53
CA ILE A 35 -1.42 3.55 -6.91
C ILE A 35 -2.19 4.55 -7.77
N ASP A 36 -2.02 5.85 -7.54
CA ASP A 36 -2.71 6.88 -8.31
C ASP A 36 -2.25 6.91 -9.77
N ALA A 37 -0.98 6.55 -10.02
CA ALA A 37 -0.41 6.40 -11.34
C ALA A 37 -1.05 5.27 -12.18
N LEU A 38 -1.63 4.26 -11.53
CA LEU A 38 -2.28 3.14 -12.20
C LEU A 38 -3.67 3.48 -12.73
N PHE A 39 -4.39 4.37 -12.05
CA PHE A 39 -5.80 4.65 -12.33
C PHE A 39 -6.05 6.04 -12.91
N ILE A 40 -5.16 7.01 -12.68
CA ILE A 40 -5.36 8.40 -13.08
C ILE A 40 -4.42 8.76 -14.25
N PRO A 41 -4.96 9.02 -15.45
CA PRO A 41 -4.19 9.57 -16.54
C PRO A 41 -3.63 10.94 -16.15
N ARG A 42 -2.32 11.16 -16.37
CA ARG A 42 -1.62 12.40 -15.97
C ARG A 42 -1.70 12.66 -14.45
N TYR A 43 -1.50 11.61 -13.65
CA TYR A 43 -1.31 11.73 -12.20
C TYR A 43 -0.27 12.82 -11.88
N SER A 44 -0.44 13.48 -10.74
CA SER A 44 0.39 14.65 -10.36
C SER A 44 0.63 14.69 -8.86
N GLU A 45 1.28 15.74 -8.36
CA GLU A 45 1.43 15.95 -6.92
C GLU A 45 0.08 16.10 -6.20
N LYS A 46 -0.95 16.58 -6.88
CA LYS A 46 -2.30 16.74 -6.30
C LYS A 46 -2.99 15.41 -6.00
N THR A 47 -2.65 14.36 -6.75
CA THR A 47 -3.21 13.01 -6.57
C THR A 47 -2.37 12.15 -5.63
N ARG A 48 -1.15 12.61 -5.29
CA ARG A 48 -0.22 11.91 -4.41
C ARG A 48 -0.80 11.55 -3.03
N PRO A 49 -1.65 12.38 -2.37
CA PRO A 49 -2.31 12.01 -1.12
C PRO A 49 -3.19 10.76 -1.19
N LEU A 50 -3.66 10.35 -2.38
CA LEU A 50 -4.40 9.10 -2.55
C LEU A 50 -3.55 7.88 -2.20
N ASN A 51 -2.23 7.95 -2.37
CA ASN A 51 -1.32 6.88 -1.96
C ASN A 51 -1.28 6.72 -0.45
N LEU A 52 -1.36 7.82 0.32
CA LEU A 52 -1.43 7.73 1.78
C LEU A 52 -2.73 7.01 2.20
N LEU A 53 -3.86 7.44 1.66
CA LEU A 53 -5.16 6.84 2.00
C LEU A 53 -5.20 5.36 1.64
N ALA A 54 -4.80 5.01 0.42
CA ALA A 54 -4.71 3.63 -0.03
C ALA A 54 -3.71 2.82 0.81
N GLY A 55 -2.54 3.38 1.10
CA GLY A 55 -1.51 2.73 1.90
C GLY A 55 -1.97 2.43 3.32
N LEU A 56 -2.65 3.38 3.98
CA LEU A 56 -3.24 3.18 5.31
C LEU A 56 -4.33 2.11 5.31
N LEU A 57 -5.21 2.10 4.30
CA LEU A 57 -6.27 1.09 4.19
C LEU A 57 -5.69 -0.31 3.94
N ILE A 58 -4.74 -0.43 3.01
CA ILE A 58 -4.11 -1.70 2.65
C ILE A 58 -3.26 -2.23 3.81
N ALA A 59 -2.36 -1.41 4.37
CA ALA A 59 -1.52 -1.83 5.49
C ALA A 59 -2.36 -2.10 6.73
N GLY A 60 -3.36 -1.27 7.01
CA GLY A 60 -4.25 -1.44 8.15
C GLY A 60 -5.04 -2.74 8.09
N TYR A 61 -5.62 -3.07 6.92
CA TYR A 61 -6.33 -4.33 6.73
C TYR A 61 -5.38 -5.54 6.83
N ALA A 62 -4.24 -5.49 6.13
CA ALA A 62 -3.27 -6.57 6.14
C ALA A 62 -2.71 -6.83 7.55
N LEU A 63 -2.44 -5.76 8.31
CA LEU A 63 -2.00 -5.85 9.70
C LEU A 63 -3.10 -6.40 10.61
N HIS A 64 -4.35 -5.94 10.45
CA HIS A 64 -5.47 -6.47 11.21
C HIS A 64 -5.68 -7.97 10.96
N SER A 65 -5.57 -8.41 9.71
CA SER A 65 -5.66 -9.81 9.30
C SER A 65 -4.54 -10.67 9.89
N LEU A 66 -3.30 -10.15 9.96
CA LEU A 66 -2.17 -10.80 10.62
C LEU A 66 -2.35 -10.93 12.14
N LEU A 67 -2.87 -9.89 12.78
CA LEU A 67 -3.04 -9.83 14.23
C LEU A 67 -4.30 -10.55 14.72
N THR A 68 -5.32 -10.64 13.87
CA THR A 68 -6.60 -11.29 14.17
C THR A 68 -6.84 -12.42 13.15
N PRO A 69 -6.03 -13.49 13.19
CA PRO A 69 -6.21 -14.60 12.27
C PRO A 69 -7.57 -15.23 12.54
N HIS A 70 -8.50 -15.11 11.59
CA HIS A 70 -9.75 -15.84 11.64
C HIS A 70 -9.47 -17.36 11.53
N PRO A 71 -10.11 -18.19 12.38
CA PRO A 71 -9.93 -19.65 12.37
C PRO A 71 -10.42 -20.30 11.09
#